data_AF-A0A951DGA0-F1
#
_entry.id   AF-A0A951DGA0-F1
#
_cell.length_a   1.000
_cell.length_b   1.000
_cell.length_c   1.000
_cell.angle_alpha   90.00
_cell.angle_beta   90.00
_cell.angle_gamma   90.00
#
_symmetry.space_group_name_H-M   'P 1'
#
loop_
_entity.id
_entity.type
_entity.pdbx_description
1 polymer ?
#
loop_
_entity_poly.entity_id
_entity_poly.type
_entity_poly.pdbx_seq_one_letter_code
_entity_poly.pdbx_strand_id
1 'polypeptide(L)'
;MVCPTCGAPPVRKGDKRTTDEEVRSADLEPYVTLRYIARLFKVLAVLMVVMLIGEIVAGVRADAAEALPTLIGEITQMLVLAGLMWGGGDLTLLFIDAGHDLRVARILLGRMNSEMHRKNSEDSRGAVGVTTVPPPTPRSTV
;
A
#
# COMPACT_ATOMS: atom_id res chain seq x y z
N MET A 1 -8.18 -26.99 -23.94
CA MET A 1 -9.51 -26.65 -23.40
C MET A 1 -9.54 -25.14 -23.21
N VAL A 2 -10.26 -24.42 -24.08
CA VAL A 2 -10.41 -22.94 -24.05
C VAL A 2 -11.68 -22.60 -23.27
N CYS A 3 -11.70 -21.45 -22.59
CA CYS A 3 -12.87 -21.05 -21.81
C CYS A 3 -14.06 -20.74 -22.76
N PRO A 4 -15.23 -21.39 -22.59
CA PRO A 4 -16.37 -21.22 -23.50
C PRO A 4 -17.03 -19.83 -23.43
N THR A 5 -16.72 -19.03 -22.42
CA THR A 5 -17.29 -17.69 -22.22
C THR A 5 -16.47 -16.57 -22.86
N CYS A 6 -15.16 -16.75 -23.04
CA CYS A 6 -14.27 -15.67 -23.52
C CYS A 6 -13.22 -16.11 -24.54
N GLY A 7 -13.15 -17.40 -24.89
CA GLY A 7 -12.17 -17.92 -25.87
C GLY A 7 -10.71 -17.84 -25.41
N ALA A 8 -10.45 -17.41 -24.18
CA ALA A 8 -9.09 -17.27 -23.68
C ALA A 8 -8.42 -18.65 -23.52
N PRO A 9 -7.14 -18.79 -23.90
CA PRO A 9 -6.37 -19.99 -23.65
C PRO A 9 -6.20 -20.22 -22.13
N PRO A 10 -6.20 -21.48 -21.66
CA PRO A 10 -6.08 -21.78 -20.25
C PRO A 10 -4.68 -21.40 -19.75
N VAL A 11 -4.63 -20.59 -18.69
CA VAL A 11 -3.38 -20.18 -18.03
C VAL A 11 -2.70 -21.44 -17.50
N ARG A 12 -1.56 -21.82 -18.10
CA ARG A 12 -0.77 -22.98 -17.68
C ARG A 12 0.03 -22.62 -16.43
N LYS A 13 0.20 -23.56 -15.50
CA LYS A 13 1.06 -23.38 -14.33
C LYS A 13 2.51 -23.22 -14.83
N GLY A 14 3.03 -21.99 -14.83
CA GLY A 14 4.31 -21.60 -15.45
C GLY A 14 4.20 -20.60 -16.62
N ASP A 15 3.01 -20.08 -16.92
CA ASP A 15 2.82 -19.07 -17.96
C ASP A 15 3.42 -17.72 -17.54
N LYS A 16 4.27 -17.12 -18.41
CA LYS A 16 4.98 -15.88 -18.10
C LYS A 16 4.05 -14.69 -17.86
N ARG A 17 2.79 -14.77 -18.31
CA ARG A 17 1.79 -13.72 -18.09
C ARG A 17 1.39 -13.55 -16.62
N THR A 18 1.40 -14.62 -15.82
CA THR A 18 1.19 -14.51 -14.38
C THR A 18 2.40 -13.93 -13.63
N THR A 19 3.60 -14.01 -14.23
CA THR A 19 4.82 -13.37 -13.71
C THR A 19 5.03 -11.95 -14.26
N ASP A 20 4.43 -11.59 -15.40
CA ASP A 20 4.38 -10.21 -15.93
C ASP A 20 3.20 -9.39 -15.35
N GLU A 21 2.14 -10.04 -14.84
CA GLU A 21 1.16 -9.41 -13.92
C GLU A 21 1.73 -9.23 -12.50
N GLU A 22 2.92 -9.76 -12.23
CA GLU A 22 3.78 -9.29 -11.14
C GLU A 22 4.39 -7.96 -11.61
N VAL A 23 3.56 -6.93 -11.52
CA VAL A 23 3.79 -5.55 -11.93
C VAL A 23 5.26 -5.16 -11.78
N ARG A 24 5.90 -4.94 -12.93
CA ARG A 24 7.29 -4.53 -13.12
C ARG A 24 7.73 -3.61 -11.98
N SER A 25 8.67 -4.08 -11.19
CA SER A 25 9.32 -3.36 -10.08
C SER A 25 9.98 -2.03 -10.51
N ALA A 26 10.05 -1.73 -11.82
CA ALA A 26 10.50 -0.45 -12.37
C ALA A 26 9.38 0.61 -12.48
N ASP A 27 8.10 0.26 -12.30
CA ASP A 27 7.02 1.24 -12.08
C ASP A 27 6.84 1.55 -10.57
N LEU A 28 7.82 1.15 -9.73
CA LEU A 28 7.98 1.50 -8.29
C LEU A 28 8.73 2.84 -8.10
N GLU A 29 8.87 3.63 -9.17
CA GLU A 29 9.88 4.69 -9.29
C GLU A 29 9.49 6.07 -8.70
N PRO A 30 8.75 6.14 -7.58
CA PRO A 30 8.95 7.28 -6.68
C PRO A 30 9.06 6.95 -5.19
N TYR A 31 9.19 5.67 -4.79
CA TYR A 31 9.26 5.32 -3.34
C TYR A 31 10.66 4.99 -2.82
N VAL A 32 11.66 4.87 -3.69
CA VAL A 32 13.07 4.72 -3.28
C VAL A 32 13.52 5.95 -2.49
N THR A 33 13.20 7.16 -2.96
CA THR A 33 13.53 8.42 -2.29
C THR A 33 12.90 8.53 -0.90
N LEU A 34 11.63 8.12 -0.74
CA LEU A 34 10.96 8.08 0.57
C LEU A 34 11.64 7.10 1.54
N ARG A 35 12.11 5.94 1.03
CA ARG A 35 12.85 4.97 1.84
C ARG A 35 14.19 5.51 2.31
N TYR A 36 14.85 6.33 1.50
CA TYR A 36 16.07 7.04 1.90
C TYR A 36 15.79 8.07 3.00
N ILE A 37 14.71 8.86 2.87
CA ILE A 37 14.31 9.86 3.88
C ILE A 37 14.00 9.19 5.23
N ALA A 38 13.28 8.05 5.22
CA ALA A 38 13.02 7.28 6.43
C ALA A 38 14.32 6.78 7.11
N ARG A 39 15.29 6.31 6.31
CA ARG A 39 16.61 5.91 6.82
C ARG A 39 17.40 7.10 7.37
N LEU A 40 17.32 8.27 6.73
CA LEU A 40 17.97 9.49 7.21
C LEU A 40 17.44 9.89 8.59
N PHE A 41 16.12 9.83 8.81
CA PHE A 41 15.53 10.09 10.12
C PHE A 41 16.07 9.13 11.20
N LYS A 42 16.22 7.85 10.87
CA LYS A 42 16.79 6.85 11.77
C LYS A 42 18.26 7.13 12.09
N VAL A 43 19.06 7.54 11.10
CA VAL A 43 20.47 7.93 11.31
C VAL A 43 20.57 9.15 12.21
N LEU A 44 19.76 10.19 11.96
CA LEU A 44 19.74 11.38 12.80
C LEU A 44 19.32 11.05 14.24
N ALA A 45 18.38 10.11 14.43
CA ALA A 45 17.92 9.69 15.76
C ALA A 45 19.06 8.99 16.53
N VAL A 46 19.83 8.13 15.84
CA VAL A 46 21.03 7.52 16.42
C VAL A 46 22.06 8.60 16.78
N LEU A 47 22.29 9.58 15.91
CA LEU A 47 23.22 10.68 16.20
C LEU A 47 22.79 11.50 17.42
N MET A 48 21.49 11.74 17.59
CA MET A 48 20.94 12.40 18.79
C MET A 48 21.19 11.59 20.06
N VAL A 49 21.00 10.26 20.01
CA VAL A 49 21.33 9.39 21.15
C VAL A 49 22.83 9.41 21.45
N VAL A 50 23.68 9.46 20.43
CA VAL A 50 25.13 9.59 20.63
C VAL A 50 25.48 10.93 21.29
N MET A 51 24.84 12.02 20.88
CA MET A 51 25.02 13.33 21.54
C MET A 51 24.54 13.30 22.99
N LEU A 52 23.39 12.66 23.27
CA LEU A 52 22.86 12.49 24.62
C LEU A 52 23.86 11.77 25.54
N ILE A 53 24.51 10.71 25.04
CA ILE A 53 25.56 10.01 25.81
C ILE A 53 26.73 10.95 26.09
N GLY A 54 27.12 11.78 25.12
CA GLY A 54 28.17 12.79 25.29
C GLY A 54 27.84 13.79 26.41
N GLU A 55 26.59 14.24 26.46
CA GLU A 55 26.10 15.17 27.47
C GLU A 55 26.03 14.53 28.87
N ILE A 56 25.61 13.26 28.96
CA ILE A 56 25.66 12.50 30.21
C ILE A 56 27.10 12.43 30.72
N VAL A 57 28.07 12.10 29.85
CA VAL A 57 29.49 12.04 30.24
C VAL A 57 30.02 13.41 30.66
N ALA A 58 29.65 14.47 29.94
CA ALA A 58 30.05 15.84 30.26
C ALA A 58 29.48 16.30 31.61
N GLY A 59 28.20 16.05 31.88
CA GLY A 59 27.54 16.38 33.13
C GLY A 59 28.01 15.54 34.32
N VAL A 60 28.50 14.31 34.09
CA VAL A 60 29.18 13.53 35.15
C VAL A 60 30.56 14.12 35.47
N ARG A 61 31.26 14.67 34.47
CA ARG A 61 32.57 15.30 34.67
C ARG A 61 32.49 16.70 35.28
N ALA A 62 31.38 17.40 35.11
CA ALA A 62 31.15 18.74 35.65
C ALA A 62 30.21 18.64 36.85
N ASP A 63 30.75 18.76 38.07
CA ASP A 63 30.06 18.71 39.38
C ASP A 63 28.55 18.47 39.32
N ALA A 64 28.19 17.19 39.27
CA ALA A 64 26.83 16.74 39.03
C ALA A 64 25.81 17.30 40.05
N ALA A 65 26.23 17.63 41.28
CA ALA A 65 25.31 18.07 42.34
C ALA A 65 24.55 19.38 42.04
N GLU A 66 25.18 20.35 41.37
CA GLU A 66 24.50 21.60 40.95
C GLU A 66 23.79 21.45 39.60
N ALA A 67 24.31 20.61 38.71
CA ALA A 67 23.80 20.45 37.34
C ALA A 67 22.68 19.41 37.20
N LEU A 68 22.54 18.48 38.15
CA LEU A 68 21.60 17.35 38.12
C LEU A 68 20.15 17.71 37.75
N PRO A 69 19.48 18.70 38.37
CA PRO A 69 18.09 18.99 38.06
C PRO A 69 17.91 19.50 36.61
N THR A 70 18.87 20.29 36.12
CA THR A 70 18.86 20.82 34.75
C THR A 70 19.17 19.73 33.73
N LEU A 71 20.18 18.89 34.02
CA LEU A 71 20.61 17.81 33.13
C LEU A 71 19.51 16.77 32.93
N ILE A 72 18.73 16.44 33.97
CA ILE A 72 17.59 15.52 33.87
C ILE A 72 16.50 16.10 32.95
N GLY A 73 16.22 17.40 33.06
CA GLY A 73 15.28 18.08 32.18
C GLY A 73 15.71 18.02 30.71
N GLU A 74 16.98 18.33 30.44
CA GLU A 74 17.55 18.32 29.09
C GLU A 74 17.59 16.90 28.50
N ILE A 75 18.03 15.91 29.29
CA ILE A 75 18.04 14.50 28.90
C ILE A 75 16.64 14.02 28.52
N THR A 76 15.62 14.33 29.33
CA THR A 76 14.24 13.91 29.03
C THR A 76 13.73 14.52 27.73
N GLN A 77 13.99 15.81 27.50
CA GLN A 77 13.61 16.48 26.26
C GLN A 77 14.31 15.83 25.05
N MET A 78 15.63 15.64 25.11
CA MET A 78 16.38 15.01 24.03
C MET A 78 15.94 13.57 23.77
N LEU A 79 15.63 12.81 24.83
CA LEU A 79 15.18 11.43 24.72
C LEU A 79 13.79 11.33 24.08
N VAL A 80 12.86 12.22 24.44
CA VAL A 80 11.54 12.32 23.79
C VAL A 80 11.71 12.69 22.32
N LEU A 81 12.57 13.66 21.99
CA LEU A 81 12.81 14.09 20.62
C LEU A 81 13.43 12.96 19.79
N ALA A 82 14.41 12.24 20.35
CA ALA A 82 15.04 11.09 19.72
C ALA A 82 14.04 9.94 19.49
N GLY A 83 13.19 9.64 20.48
CA GLY A 83 12.13 8.64 20.38
C GLY A 83 11.09 8.99 19.33
N LEU A 84 10.66 10.25 19.27
CA LEU A 84 9.74 10.75 18.23
C LEU A 84 10.38 10.62 16.84
N MET A 85 11.65 10.97 16.71
CA MET A 85 12.36 10.89 15.43
C MET A 85 12.60 9.44 14.99
N TRP A 86 12.84 8.52 15.94
CA TRP A 86 12.91 7.09 15.69
C TRP A 86 11.56 6.51 15.25
N GLY A 87 10.49 6.85 15.98
CA GLY A 87 9.12 6.45 15.66
C GLY A 87 8.65 7.01 14.32
N GLY A 88 9.02 8.25 13.98
CA GLY A 88 8.74 8.85 12.67
C GLY A 88 9.40 8.10 11.52
N GLY A 89 10.63 7.61 11.72
CA GLY A 89 11.31 6.73 10.75
C GLY A 89 10.60 5.39 10.55
N ASP A 90 10.12 4.77 11.63
CA ASP A 90 9.38 3.49 11.59
C ASP A 90 7.98 3.66 10.96
N LEU A 91 7.29 4.74 11.31
CA LEU A 91 5.99 5.12 10.74
C LEU A 91 6.10 5.35 9.23
N THR A 92 7.19 5.94 8.75
CA THR A 92 7.40 6.16 7.31
C THR A 92 7.59 4.83 6.57
N LEU A 93 8.28 3.85 7.17
CA LEU A 93 8.40 2.51 6.60
C LEU A 93 7.04 1.82 6.51
N LEU A 94 6.22 1.90 7.55
CA LEU A 94 4.84 1.39 7.54
C LEU A 94 3.97 2.06 6.46
N PHE A 95 4.16 3.36 6.24
CA PHE A 95 3.43 4.11 5.21
C PHE A 95 3.77 3.65 3.79
N ILE A 96 5.01 3.19 3.57
CA ILE A 96 5.44 2.62 2.28
C ILE A 96 4.70 1.30 2.03
N ASP A 97 4.63 0.43 3.03
CA ASP A 97 3.92 -0.85 2.91
C ASP A 97 2.41 -0.65 2.70
N ALA A 98 1.81 0.34 3.36
CA ALA A 98 0.41 0.72 3.13
C ALA A 98 0.14 1.20 1.69
N GLY A 99 1.13 1.83 1.04
CA GLY A 99 1.02 2.25 -0.36
C GLY A 99 0.82 1.09 -1.34
N HIS A 100 1.39 -0.08 -1.04
CA HIS A 100 1.21 -1.29 -1.83
C HIS A 100 -0.24 -1.82 -1.73
N ASP A 101 -0.77 -1.87 -0.51
CA ASP A 101 -2.12 -2.38 -0.23
C ASP A 101 -3.21 -1.48 -0.85
N LEU A 102 -2.98 -0.17 -0.92
CA LEU A 102 -3.88 0.77 -1.58
C LEU A 102 -3.97 0.54 -3.10
N ARG A 103 -2.88 0.12 -3.76
CA ARG A 103 -2.89 -0.20 -5.20
C ARG A 103 -3.68 -1.48 -5.45
N VAL A 104 -3.50 -2.50 -4.62
CA VAL A 104 -4.26 -3.75 -4.68
C VAL A 104 -5.75 -3.50 -4.44
N ALA A 105 -6.10 -2.69 -3.44
CA ALA A 105 -7.47 -2.30 -3.14
C ALA A 105 -8.16 -1.62 -4.34
N ARG A 106 -7.46 -0.72 -5.04
CA ARG A 106 -8.01 -0.06 -6.24
C ARG A 106 -8.32 -1.03 -7.37
N ILE A 107 -7.47 -2.04 -7.60
CA ILE A 107 -7.68 -3.06 -8.63
C ILE A 107 -8.91 -3.93 -8.29
N LEU A 108 -9.01 -4.36 -7.03
CA LEU A 108 -10.14 -5.17 -6.55
C LEU A 108 -11.46 -4.40 -6.62
N LEU A 109 -11.47 -3.14 -6.18
CA LEU A 109 -12.63 -2.24 -6.28
C LEU A 109 -13.02 -2.00 -7.73
N GLY A 110 -12.05 -1.82 -8.63
CA GLY A 110 -12.31 -1.70 -10.07
C GLY A 110 -13.01 -2.94 -10.63
N ARG A 111 -12.58 -4.14 -10.22
CA ARG A 111 -13.21 -5.41 -10.62
C ARG A 111 -14.64 -5.52 -10.09
N MET A 112 -14.86 -5.24 -8.80
CA MET A 112 -16.20 -5.24 -8.21
C MET A 112 -17.14 -4.24 -8.89
N ASN A 113 -16.64 -3.03 -9.19
CA ASN A 113 -17.41 -2.01 -9.90
C ASN A 113 -17.79 -2.46 -11.32
N SER A 114 -16.87 -3.11 -12.04
CA SER A 114 -17.15 -3.64 -13.38
C SER A 114 -18.19 -4.76 -13.38
N GLU A 115 -18.16 -5.66 -12.40
CA GLU A 115 -19.15 -6.74 -12.24
C GLU A 115 -20.52 -6.18 -11.84
N MET A 116 -20.56 -5.16 -10.99
CA MET A 116 -21.80 -4.48 -10.63
C MET A 116 -22.43 -3.77 -11.83
N HIS A 117 -21.66 -3.05 -12.65
CA HIS A 117 -22.16 -2.44 -13.87
C HIS A 117 -22.57 -3.46 -14.93
N ARG A 118 -21.87 -4.59 -15.04
CA ARG A 118 -22.27 -5.72 -15.91
C ARG A 118 -23.62 -6.28 -15.47
N LYS A 119 -23.79 -6.58 -14.18
CA LYS A 119 -25.04 -7.09 -13.61
C LYS A 119 -26.20 -6.10 -13.80
N ASN A 120 -25.97 -4.81 -13.59
CA ASN A 120 -26.98 -3.77 -13.82
C ASN A 120 -27.38 -3.64 -15.31
N SER A 121 -26.42 -3.84 -16.21
CA SER A 121 -26.66 -3.84 -17.67
C SER A 121 -27.40 -5.09 -18.13
N GLU A 122 -27.13 -6.25 -17.52
CA GLU A 122 -27.88 -7.50 -17.76
C GLU A 122 -29.31 -7.40 -17.23
N ASP A 123 -29.53 -6.80 -16.06
CA ASP A 123 -30.86 -6.55 -15.49
C ASP A 123 -31.67 -5.58 -16.37
N SER A 124 -31.03 -4.52 -16.87
CA SER A 124 -31.63 -3.58 -17.82
C SER A 124 -31.94 -4.21 -19.18
N ARG A 125 -31.13 -5.17 -19.65
CA ARG A 125 -31.40 -5.94 -20.88
C ARG A 125 -32.47 -7.02 -20.68
N GLY A 126 -32.56 -7.61 -19.49
CA GLY A 126 -33.64 -8.52 -19.10
C GLY A 126 -35.00 -7.83 -19.08
N ALA A 127 -35.04 -6.56 -18.67
CA ALA A 127 -36.24 -5.73 -18.74
C ALA A 127 -36.65 -5.35 -20.19
N VAL A 128 -35.70 -5.23 -21.12
CA VAL A 128 -35.96 -4.91 -22.55
C VAL A 128 -36.22 -6.18 -23.40
N GLY A 129 -35.83 -7.37 -22.92
CA GLY A 129 -36.00 -8.65 -23.62
C GLY A 129 -37.42 -9.25 -23.57
N VAL A 130 -38.36 -8.64 -22.84
CA VAL A 130 -39.77 -9.08 -22.77
C VAL A 130 -40.64 -8.23 -23.71
N THR A 131 -40.20 -8.01 -24.95
CA THR A 131 -41.09 -7.46 -25.99
C THR A 131 -40.77 -8.09 -27.35
N THR A 132 -41.73 -8.92 -27.80
CA THR A 132 -42.01 -9.36 -29.18
C THR A 132 -41.09 -10.36 -29.87
N VAL A 133 -41.47 -11.65 -29.80
CA VAL A 133 -41.40 -12.54 -30.98
C VAL A 133 -42.80 -13.16 -31.15
N PRO A 134 -43.60 -12.76 -32.16
CA PRO A 134 -44.87 -13.42 -32.44
C PRO A 134 -44.62 -14.86 -32.95
N PRO A 135 -45.50 -15.82 -32.63
CA PRO A 135 -45.32 -17.22 -32.98
C PRO A 135 -45.33 -17.42 -34.52
N PRO A 136 -44.48 -18.32 -35.07
CA PRO A 136 -44.49 -18.61 -36.49
C PRO A 136 -45.80 -19.29 -36.90
N THR A 137 -46.46 -18.72 -37.92
CA THR A 137 -47.66 -19.30 -38.55
C THR A 137 -47.33 -20.64 -39.21
N PRO A 138 -48.14 -21.69 -38.99
CA PRO A 138 -47.91 -22.98 -39.63
C PRO A 138 -48.17 -22.88 -41.14
N ARG A 139 -47.13 -23.12 -41.92
CA ARG A 139 -47.18 -23.20 -43.38
C ARG A 139 -47.89 -24.51 -43.77
N SER A 140 -49.16 -24.44 -44.19
CA SER A 140 -49.85 -25.59 -44.76
C SER A 140 -49.35 -25.83 -46.18
N THR A 141 -48.68 -26.95 -46.39
CA THR A 141 -48.48 -27.57 -47.70
C THR A 141 -49.76 -28.26 -48.13
N VAL A 142 -50.44 -27.71 -49.14
CA VAL A 142 -51.15 -28.44 -50.22
C VAL A 142 -51.06 -27.57 -51.47
#